data_AF-A0A9D0BWZ4-F1
#
_entry.id   AF-A0A9D0BWZ4-F1
#
_cell.length_a   1.000
_cell.length_b   1.000
_cell.length_c   1.000
_cell.angle_alpha   90.00
_cell.angle_beta   90.00
_cell.angle_gamma   90.00
#
_symmetry.space_group_name_H-M   'P 1'
#
loop_
_entity.id
_entity.type
_entity.pdbx_description
1 polymer ?
#
loop_
_entity_poly.entity_id
_entity_poly.type
_entity_poly.pdbx_seq_one_letter_code
_entity_poly.pdbx_strand_id
1 'polypeptide(L)'
;MNVERNKYREKEIDDFPERSQVFKRHFWWPFKKKSKKKVVIRPGALSPEKVKEIIQGLGIGKQVEIMRIGYDGEIDDMPIMVELINITDEGFTGRIINVERQMIESATAKLVYARSGGGIIDFRFDDGDIKEISVSQDQELIEQERNIESLKEILQALDAGDHVIVAYYDTKARGTLNAEGTILKKSEDSSSFDLKIERINRIELEQKKEKSFNIDNDLVIDIEMV
;
A
#
# COMPACT_ATOMS: atom_id res chain seq x y z
N MET A 1 -20.93 105.32 -36.73
CA MET A 1 -21.33 105.25 -38.16
C MET A 1 -20.50 104.17 -38.84
N ASN A 2 -21.13 103.44 -39.78
CA ASN A 2 -20.64 102.25 -40.52
C ASN A 2 -20.56 100.99 -39.64
N VAL A 3 -21.50 100.03 -39.64
CA VAL A 3 -22.11 99.24 -40.73
C VAL A 3 -21.06 98.62 -41.63
N GLU A 4 -20.76 97.33 -41.42
CA GLU A 4 -20.82 96.36 -42.50
C GLU A 4 -20.97 94.92 -41.98
N ARG A 5 -21.97 94.27 -42.55
CA ARG A 5 -22.42 92.89 -42.32
C ARG A 5 -21.46 91.95 -43.03
N ASN A 6 -20.99 90.89 -42.36
CA ASN A 6 -20.49 89.72 -43.05
C ASN A 6 -21.20 88.44 -42.58
N LYS A 7 -21.86 87.84 -43.58
CA LYS A 7 -22.60 86.57 -43.59
C LYS A 7 -21.65 85.39 -43.46
N TYR A 8 -21.84 84.50 -42.49
CA TYR A 8 -21.55 83.05 -42.58
C TYR A 8 -22.40 82.36 -41.50
N ARG A 9 -23.67 82.03 -41.78
CA ARG A 9 -24.18 80.70 -42.18
C ARG A 9 -23.73 79.58 -41.24
N GLU A 10 -24.63 79.30 -40.30
CA GLU A 10 -24.66 78.11 -39.44
C GLU A 10 -24.44 76.84 -40.28
N LYS A 11 -23.51 76.00 -39.83
CA LYS A 11 -23.48 74.58 -40.17
C LYS A 11 -23.60 73.81 -38.87
N GLU A 12 -24.64 73.00 -38.83
CA GLU A 12 -24.98 72.04 -37.80
C GLU A 12 -23.78 71.15 -37.47
N ILE A 13 -23.56 71.03 -36.16
CA ILE A 13 -22.82 69.94 -35.53
C ILE A 13 -23.78 68.76 -35.55
N ASP A 14 -23.40 67.64 -36.15
CA ASP A 14 -23.76 66.31 -35.64
C ASP A 14 -22.89 65.22 -36.26
N ASP A 15 -22.60 64.23 -35.41
CA ASP A 15 -22.17 62.87 -35.70
C ASP A 15 -20.70 62.60 -36.10
N PHE A 16 -19.88 62.52 -35.05
CA PHE A 16 -18.88 61.46 -34.97
C PHE A 16 -19.57 60.08 -34.92
N PRO A 17 -19.10 59.10 -35.70
CA PRO A 17 -18.76 57.86 -35.02
C PRO A 17 -17.38 57.34 -35.39
N GLU A 18 -16.68 56.98 -34.32
CA GLU A 18 -15.51 56.11 -34.28
C GLU A 18 -15.66 54.91 -35.21
N ARG A 19 -14.72 54.73 -36.12
CA ARG A 19 -14.36 53.40 -36.63
C ARG A 19 -12.97 53.08 -36.15
N SER A 20 -12.86 52.74 -34.87
CA SER A 20 -11.74 51.94 -34.38
C SER A 20 -11.82 50.60 -35.12
N GLN A 21 -10.94 50.41 -36.10
CA GLN A 21 -10.68 49.09 -36.66
C GLN A 21 -10.11 48.24 -35.53
N VAL A 22 -10.99 47.49 -34.85
CA VAL A 22 -10.59 46.45 -33.92
C VAL A 22 -9.91 45.37 -34.75
N PHE A 23 -8.59 45.47 -34.88
CA PHE A 23 -7.76 44.36 -35.31
C PHE A 23 -8.01 43.20 -34.34
N LYS A 24 -8.84 42.24 -34.75
CA LYS A 24 -8.94 40.94 -34.08
C LYS A 24 -7.58 40.27 -34.23
N ARG A 25 -6.72 40.46 -33.21
CA ARG A 25 -5.50 39.67 -33.05
C ARG A 25 -5.93 38.23 -32.80
N HIS A 26 -5.91 37.41 -33.84
CA HIS A 26 -6.00 35.97 -33.71
C HIS A 26 -4.70 35.49 -33.04
N PHE A 27 -4.73 35.31 -31.72
CA PHE A 27 -3.71 34.57 -30.99
C PHE A 27 -3.80 33.10 -31.40
N TRP A 28 -3.09 32.73 -32.47
CA TRP A 28 -2.71 31.34 -32.69
C TRP A 28 -1.66 31.00 -31.64
N TRP A 29 -2.12 30.55 -30.47
CA TRP A 29 -1.23 30.00 -29.47
C TRP A 29 -0.94 28.56 -29.90
N PRO A 30 0.30 28.22 -30.31
CA PRO A 30 0.64 26.83 -30.53
C PRO A 30 0.79 26.22 -29.14
N PHE A 31 -0.32 25.74 -28.59
CA PHE A 31 -0.27 24.75 -27.53
C PHE A 31 0.41 23.51 -28.12
N LYS A 32 1.75 23.52 -28.15
CA LYS A 32 2.52 22.29 -28.16
C LYS A 32 2.07 21.55 -26.92
N LYS A 33 1.08 20.65 -27.09
CA LYS A 33 0.78 19.60 -26.12
C LYS A 33 2.15 19.08 -25.68
N LYS A 34 2.50 19.28 -24.41
CA LYS A 34 3.73 18.71 -23.85
C LYS A 34 3.70 17.25 -24.27
N SER A 35 4.57 16.86 -25.19
CA SER A 35 4.65 15.47 -25.63
C SER A 35 4.83 14.67 -24.35
N LYS A 36 3.87 13.78 -24.04
CA LYS A 36 3.92 12.92 -22.85
C LYS A 36 5.37 12.44 -22.70
N LYS A 37 6.00 12.79 -21.59
CA LYS A 37 7.41 12.46 -21.32
C LYS A 37 7.56 10.97 -21.61
N LYS A 38 8.45 10.60 -22.53
CA LYS A 38 8.60 9.21 -22.98
C LYS A 38 9.08 8.40 -21.77
N VAL A 39 8.18 7.62 -21.18
CA VAL A 39 8.49 6.79 -20.02
C VAL A 39 9.51 5.75 -20.47
N VAL A 40 10.61 5.63 -19.72
CA VAL A 40 11.64 4.62 -19.97
C VAL A 40 11.18 3.36 -19.26
N ILE A 41 10.72 2.38 -20.03
CA ILE A 41 10.25 1.09 -19.52
C ILE A 41 11.42 0.12 -19.60
N ARG A 42 11.73 -0.55 -18.48
CA ARG A 42 12.76 -1.60 -18.45
C ARG A 42 12.27 -2.82 -19.23
N PRO A 43 13.16 -3.57 -19.90
CA PRO A 43 12.77 -4.78 -20.62
C PRO A 43 12.04 -5.76 -19.68
N GLY A 44 10.83 -6.17 -20.05
CA GLY A 44 10.00 -7.07 -19.23
C GLY A 44 9.13 -6.38 -18.18
N ALA A 45 9.26 -5.06 -17.97
CA ALA A 45 8.37 -4.31 -17.10
C ALA A 45 7.01 -4.07 -17.75
N LEU A 46 5.96 -3.99 -16.93
CA LEU A 46 4.63 -3.59 -17.34
C LEU A 46 4.62 -2.14 -17.81
N SER A 47 3.75 -1.84 -18.78
CA SER A 47 3.50 -0.46 -19.17
C SER A 47 2.82 0.32 -18.04
N PRO A 48 3.07 1.64 -17.92
CA PRO A 48 2.42 2.50 -16.93
C PRO A 48 0.88 2.39 -16.95
N GLU A 49 0.31 2.29 -18.15
CA GLU A 49 -1.14 2.17 -18.35
C GLU A 49 -1.65 0.83 -17.79
N LYS A 50 -0.88 -0.25 -17.97
CA LYS A 50 -1.24 -1.57 -17.45
C LYS A 50 -1.12 -1.65 -15.93
N VAL A 51 -0.06 -1.08 -15.35
CA VAL A 51 0.09 -0.97 -13.89
C VAL A 51 -1.09 -0.19 -13.31
N LYS A 52 -1.44 0.95 -13.91
CA LYS A 52 -2.57 1.77 -13.48
C LYS A 52 -3.89 1.00 -13.55
N GLU A 53 -4.16 0.31 -14.65
CA GLU A 53 -5.36 -0.53 -14.80
C GLU A 53 -5.45 -1.60 -13.70
N ILE A 54 -4.36 -2.34 -13.44
CA ILE A 54 -4.33 -3.39 -12.41
C ILE A 54 -4.62 -2.78 -11.03
N ILE A 55 -3.85 -1.77 -10.63
CA ILE A 55 -3.96 -1.17 -9.30
C ILE A 55 -5.34 -0.53 -9.07
N GLN A 56 -5.88 0.16 -10.07
CA GLN A 56 -7.23 0.73 -10.01
C GLN A 56 -8.31 -0.35 -9.97
N GLY A 57 -8.13 -1.45 -10.68
CA GLY A 57 -9.05 -2.59 -10.65
C GLY A 57 -9.08 -3.31 -9.31
N LEU A 58 -7.94 -3.39 -8.61
CA LEU A 58 -7.85 -3.98 -7.27
C LEU A 58 -8.44 -3.09 -6.18
N GLY A 59 -8.11 -1.80 -6.21
CA GLY A 59 -8.61 -0.82 -5.26
C GLY A 59 -7.89 -0.80 -3.90
N ILE A 60 -8.25 0.21 -3.09
CA ILE A 60 -7.66 0.44 -1.77
C ILE A 60 -8.03 -0.71 -0.81
N GLY A 61 -7.07 -1.09 0.03
CA GLY A 61 -7.18 -2.14 1.04
C GLY A 61 -6.79 -3.52 0.54
N LYS A 62 -6.50 -3.69 -0.76
CA LYS A 62 -5.99 -4.96 -1.28
C LYS A 62 -4.50 -5.13 -0.99
N GLN A 63 -4.14 -6.36 -0.64
CA GLN A 63 -2.76 -6.78 -0.48
C GLN A 63 -2.24 -7.26 -1.83
N VAL A 64 -1.08 -6.76 -2.21
CA VAL A 64 -0.45 -7.10 -3.47
C VAL A 64 1.02 -7.37 -3.27
N GLU A 65 1.51 -8.33 -4.03
CA GLU A 65 2.93 -8.60 -4.22
C GLU A 65 3.38 -7.87 -5.48
N ILE A 66 4.44 -7.08 -5.35
CA ILE A 66 4.99 -6.28 -6.44
C ILE A 66 6.40 -6.78 -6.73
N MET A 67 6.57 -7.37 -7.90
CA MET A 67 7.90 -7.71 -8.41
C MET A 67 8.45 -6.56 -9.25
N ARG A 68 9.70 -6.19 -8.99
CA ARG A 68 10.40 -5.12 -9.70
C ARG A 68 11.57 -5.68 -10.50
N ILE A 69 12.04 -4.88 -11.44
CA ILE A 69 13.25 -5.13 -12.21
C ILE A 69 14.30 -4.18 -11.66
N GLY A 70 15.43 -4.72 -11.21
CA GLY A 70 16.61 -4.00 -10.75
C GLY A 70 17.21 -3.09 -11.83
N TYR A 71 18.11 -2.21 -11.42
CA TYR A 71 18.75 -1.26 -12.34
C TYR A 71 19.73 -1.91 -13.32
N ASP A 72 20.23 -3.09 -12.97
CA ASP A 72 21.01 -4.01 -13.81
C ASP A 72 20.14 -4.73 -14.86
N GLY A 73 18.81 -4.66 -14.74
CA GLY A 73 17.86 -5.35 -15.60
C GLY A 73 17.53 -6.76 -15.14
N GLU A 74 18.06 -7.21 -14.01
CA GLU A 74 17.66 -8.46 -13.36
C GLU A 74 16.34 -8.25 -12.61
N ILE A 75 15.63 -9.34 -12.33
CA ILE A 75 14.42 -9.28 -11.54
C ILE A 75 14.85 -9.17 -10.08
N ASP A 76 14.28 -8.24 -9.32
CA ASP A 76 14.52 -8.19 -7.88
C ASP A 76 14.08 -9.54 -7.29
N ASP A 77 15.02 -10.24 -6.64
CA ASP A 77 14.83 -11.61 -6.15
C ASP A 77 13.70 -11.73 -5.10
N MET A 78 13.26 -10.62 -4.52
CA MET A 78 12.25 -10.59 -3.47
C MET A 78 11.11 -9.64 -3.82
N PRO A 79 9.88 -10.15 -3.99
CA PRO A 79 8.70 -9.31 -4.20
C PRO A 79 8.42 -8.45 -2.96
N ILE A 80 7.91 -7.25 -3.19
CA ILE A 80 7.51 -6.34 -2.11
C ILE A 80 6.02 -6.54 -1.85
N MET A 81 5.68 -6.98 -0.65
CA MET A 81 4.29 -7.10 -0.21
C MET A 81 3.77 -5.79 0.39
N VAL A 82 2.72 -5.24 -0.21
CA VAL A 82 2.11 -4.00 0.26
C VAL A 82 0.59 -4.07 0.30
N GLU A 83 0.01 -3.40 1.27
CA GLU A 83 -1.41 -3.05 1.28
C GLU A 83 -1.60 -1.71 0.57
N LEU A 84 -2.45 -1.66 -0.45
CA LEU A 84 -2.78 -0.40 -1.13
C LEU A 84 -3.54 0.53 -0.19
N ILE A 85 -2.94 1.66 0.19
CA ILE A 85 -3.58 2.64 1.09
C ILE A 85 -4.07 3.89 0.36
N ASN A 86 -3.51 4.19 -0.81
CA ASN A 86 -3.93 5.32 -1.63
C ASN A 86 -3.64 5.07 -3.12
N ILE A 87 -4.49 5.57 -3.99
CA ILE A 87 -4.32 5.49 -5.45
C ILE A 87 -4.60 6.88 -6.02
N THR A 88 -3.64 7.43 -6.75
CA THR A 88 -3.72 8.74 -7.38
C THR A 88 -3.63 8.60 -8.89
N ASP A 89 -3.68 9.71 -9.62
CA ASP A 89 -3.50 9.69 -11.07
C ASP A 89 -2.06 9.42 -11.50
N GLU A 90 -1.09 9.74 -10.64
CA GLU A 90 0.35 9.67 -10.91
C GLU A 90 0.99 8.37 -10.39
N GLY A 91 0.35 7.70 -9.44
CA GLY A 91 0.88 6.52 -8.78
C GLY A 91 -0.02 6.00 -7.65
N PHE A 92 0.52 5.14 -6.82
CA PHE A 92 -0.18 4.56 -5.67
C PHE A 92 0.76 4.41 -4.48
N THR A 93 0.18 4.37 -3.29
CA THR A 93 0.89 4.25 -2.03
C THR A 93 0.55 2.91 -1.39
N GLY A 94 1.58 2.15 -1.04
CA GLY A 94 1.49 0.87 -0.36
C GLY A 94 2.03 0.95 1.06
N ARG A 95 1.32 0.40 2.04
CA ARG A 95 1.89 0.11 3.37
C ARG A 95 2.56 -1.26 3.30
N ILE A 96 3.85 -1.31 3.63
CA ILE A 96 4.60 -2.58 3.70
C ILE A 96 3.94 -3.45 4.76
N ILE A 97 3.50 -4.63 4.34
CA ILE A 97 3.02 -5.66 5.25
C ILE A 97 4.27 -6.33 5.80
N ASN A 98 4.36 -6.40 7.13
CA ASN A 98 5.54 -6.94 7.81
C ASN A 98 5.69 -8.42 7.44
N VAL A 99 6.42 -8.71 6.36
CA VAL A 99 6.81 -10.06 5.96
C VAL A 99 7.84 -10.53 6.97
N GLU A 100 7.35 -11.09 8.08
CA GLU A 100 8.26 -11.74 8.99
C GLU A 100 8.69 -13.11 8.44
N ARG A 101 10.01 -13.23 8.21
CA ARG A 101 10.88 -14.34 8.70
C ARG A 101 11.49 -15.36 7.73
N GLN A 102 11.18 -15.47 6.45
CA GLN A 102 11.97 -16.40 5.62
C GLN A 102 13.34 -15.85 5.16
N MET A 103 13.60 -14.55 5.28
CA MET A 103 14.84 -13.91 4.79
C MET A 103 15.88 -13.56 5.88
N ILE A 104 15.57 -13.71 7.18
CA ILE A 104 16.42 -13.18 8.26
C ILE A 104 17.30 -14.25 8.94
N GLU A 105 17.05 -15.54 8.72
CA GLU A 105 17.94 -16.59 9.26
C GLU A 105 19.16 -16.86 8.36
N SER A 106 19.15 -16.42 7.10
CA SER A 106 20.27 -16.65 6.17
C SER A 106 21.39 -15.60 6.24
N ALA A 107 21.19 -14.44 6.90
CA ALA A 107 22.06 -13.29 6.66
C ALA A 107 22.94 -12.79 7.81
N THR A 108 22.54 -12.68 9.09
CA THR A 108 23.48 -12.16 10.12
C THR A 108 23.02 -12.24 11.58
N ALA A 109 23.95 -12.62 12.47
CA ALA A 109 23.76 -12.87 13.90
C ALA A 109 23.57 -11.63 14.81
N LYS A 110 23.36 -10.42 14.28
CA LYS A 110 23.10 -9.22 15.11
C LYS A 110 22.29 -8.20 14.33
N LEU A 111 20.97 -8.18 14.52
CA LEU A 111 20.13 -7.10 14.03
C LEU A 111 19.18 -6.64 15.14
N VAL A 112 19.38 -5.37 15.54
CA VAL A 112 18.45 -4.56 16.32
C VAL A 112 17.49 -3.93 15.31
N TYR A 113 16.20 -4.22 15.39
CA TYR A 113 15.19 -3.57 14.54
C TYR A 113 14.18 -2.75 15.34
N ALA A 114 13.81 -1.63 14.74
CA ALA A 114 13.02 -0.56 15.31
C ALA A 114 11.63 -1.04 15.72
N ARG A 115 11.29 -0.78 16.99
CA ARG A 115 9.91 -0.73 17.47
C ARG A 115 9.08 0.10 16.48
N SER A 116 7.99 -0.50 15.98
CA SER A 116 6.91 0.16 15.23
C SER A 116 7.26 0.83 13.90
N GLY A 117 6.87 0.20 12.79
CA GLY A 117 6.71 0.91 11.52
C GLY A 117 6.77 0.01 10.30
N GLY A 118 5.64 -0.61 9.92
CA GLY A 118 5.44 -0.99 8.52
C GLY A 118 5.57 0.29 7.69
N GLY A 119 6.65 0.38 6.92
CA GLY A 119 6.95 1.56 6.11
C GLY A 119 5.85 1.84 5.08
N ILE A 120 5.81 3.06 4.58
CA ILE A 120 4.96 3.43 3.45
C ILE A 120 5.86 3.61 2.24
N ILE A 121 5.51 2.98 1.12
CA ILE A 121 6.20 3.12 -0.17
C ILE A 121 5.25 3.77 -1.17
N ASP A 122 5.73 4.81 -1.84
CA ASP A 122 5.05 5.38 -3.01
C ASP A 122 5.63 4.79 -4.29
N PHE A 123 4.74 4.33 -5.17
CA PHE A 123 5.06 3.80 -6.49
C PHE A 123 4.52 4.76 -7.54
N ARG A 124 5.34 5.16 -8.50
CA ARG A 124 4.86 5.95 -9.63
C ARG A 124 4.56 5.04 -10.81
N PHE A 125 3.48 5.33 -11.52
CA PHE A 125 3.16 4.55 -12.73
C PHE A 125 4.23 4.72 -13.82
N ASP A 126 4.96 5.84 -13.82
CA ASP A 126 5.99 6.16 -14.79
C ASP A 126 7.41 5.68 -14.39
N ASP A 127 7.57 4.92 -13.30
CA ASP A 127 8.88 4.39 -12.90
C ASP A 127 9.40 3.31 -13.86
N GLY A 128 8.49 2.60 -14.54
CA GLY A 128 8.82 1.67 -15.62
C GLY A 128 9.64 0.46 -15.18
N ASP A 129 9.58 0.09 -13.90
CA ASP A 129 10.37 -0.96 -13.26
C ASP A 129 9.53 -2.08 -12.64
N ILE A 130 8.20 -1.93 -12.58
CA ILE A 130 7.29 -2.97 -12.08
C ILE A 130 7.15 -4.05 -13.15
N LYS A 131 7.55 -5.28 -12.81
CA LYS A 131 7.41 -6.46 -13.67
C LYS A 131 6.04 -7.12 -13.55
N GLU A 132 5.56 -7.26 -12.31
CA GLU A 132 4.37 -8.05 -12.03
C GLU A 132 3.69 -7.56 -10.75
N ILE A 133 2.37 -7.67 -10.73
CA ILE A 133 1.52 -7.38 -9.57
C ILE A 133 0.57 -8.56 -9.41
N SER A 134 0.74 -9.32 -8.34
CA SER A 134 -0.17 -10.39 -7.92
C SER A 134 -0.94 -9.97 -6.68
N VAL A 135 -2.18 -10.46 -6.53
CA VAL A 135 -2.93 -10.30 -5.28
C VAL A 135 -2.41 -11.33 -4.30
N SER A 136 -2.06 -10.91 -3.08
CA SER A 136 -1.64 -11.86 -2.05
C SER A 136 -2.84 -12.73 -1.67
N GLN A 137 -2.62 -14.05 -1.70
CA GLN A 137 -3.60 -15.07 -1.32
C GLN A 137 -3.30 -15.63 0.08
N ASP A 138 -2.38 -15.01 0.83
CA ASP A 138 -1.84 -15.57 2.07
C ASP A 138 -2.93 -15.95 3.07
N GLN A 139 -3.94 -15.11 3.25
CA GLN A 139 -5.03 -15.44 4.17
C GLN A 139 -5.83 -16.68 3.70
N GLU A 140 -6.15 -16.76 2.41
CA GLU A 140 -6.93 -17.86 1.84
C GLU A 140 -6.13 -19.16 1.83
N LEU A 141 -4.82 -19.08 1.54
CA LEU A 141 -3.89 -20.21 1.61
C LEU A 141 -3.70 -20.69 3.04
N ILE A 142 -3.49 -19.77 3.99
CA ILE A 142 -3.41 -20.11 5.41
C ILE A 142 -4.70 -20.79 5.87
N GLU A 143 -5.88 -20.27 5.51
CA GLU A 143 -7.15 -20.91 5.86
C GLU A 143 -7.28 -22.34 5.32
N GLN A 144 -6.72 -22.64 4.13
CA GLN A 144 -6.77 -23.97 3.50
C GLN A 144 -5.71 -24.94 4.01
N GLU A 145 -4.50 -24.45 4.33
CA GLU A 145 -3.36 -25.29 4.72
C GLU A 145 -3.32 -25.61 6.22
N ARG A 146 -4.11 -24.89 7.03
CA ARG A 146 -4.19 -25.13 8.47
C ARG A 146 -4.72 -26.53 8.80
N ASN A 147 -3.92 -27.28 9.54
CA ASN A 147 -4.34 -28.55 10.10
C ASN A 147 -4.96 -28.35 11.49
N ILE A 148 -6.26 -28.03 11.52
CA ILE A 148 -7.01 -27.81 12.77
C ILE A 148 -6.94 -29.01 13.71
N GLU A 149 -6.99 -30.23 13.17
CA GLU A 149 -6.95 -31.46 13.97
C GLU A 149 -5.60 -31.59 14.69
N SER A 150 -4.49 -31.38 13.97
CA SER A 150 -3.15 -31.40 14.57
C SER A 150 -2.96 -30.32 15.63
N LEU A 151 -3.48 -29.10 15.41
CA LEU A 151 -3.42 -28.03 16.41
C LEU A 151 -4.18 -28.38 17.69
N LYS A 152 -5.34 -29.05 17.56
CA LYS A 152 -6.11 -29.54 18.71
C LYS A 152 -5.38 -30.66 19.45
N GLU A 153 -4.73 -31.58 18.74
CA GLU A 153 -3.89 -32.62 19.35
C GLU A 153 -2.73 -32.03 20.15
N ILE A 154 -2.02 -31.04 19.58
CA ILE A 154 -0.94 -30.33 20.28
C ILE A 154 -1.49 -29.64 21.53
N LEU A 155 -2.57 -28.88 21.41
CA LEU A 155 -3.19 -28.21 22.56
C LEU A 155 -3.72 -29.18 23.61
N GLN A 156 -4.16 -30.37 23.21
CA GLN A 156 -4.58 -31.42 24.13
C GLN A 156 -3.40 -31.93 24.98
N ALA A 157 -2.20 -32.00 24.41
CA ALA A 157 -0.99 -32.43 25.11
C ALA A 157 -0.40 -31.37 26.07
N LEU A 158 -0.79 -30.11 25.92
CA LEU A 158 -0.26 -28.98 26.71
C LEU A 158 -1.07 -28.71 27.99
N ASP A 159 -0.41 -28.34 29.07
CA ASP A 159 -1.03 -28.00 30.35
C ASP A 159 -1.02 -26.49 30.65
N ALA A 160 -1.89 -26.08 31.56
CA ALA A 160 -1.84 -24.72 32.09
C ALA A 160 -0.51 -24.51 32.83
N GLY A 161 0.23 -23.47 32.46
CA GLY A 161 1.59 -23.22 32.93
C GLY A 161 2.67 -23.53 31.88
N ASP A 162 2.35 -24.25 30.81
CA ASP A 162 3.30 -24.52 29.73
C ASP A 162 3.65 -23.26 28.96
N HIS A 163 4.92 -23.20 28.54
CA HIS A 163 5.46 -22.09 27.77
C HIS A 163 5.51 -22.48 26.29
N VAL A 164 4.91 -21.64 25.45
CA VAL A 164 4.67 -21.94 24.04
C VAL A 164 4.90 -20.74 23.14
N ILE A 165 5.20 -21.02 21.88
CA ILE A 165 5.14 -20.09 20.76
C ILE A 165 3.90 -20.42 19.94
N VAL A 166 3.07 -19.42 19.69
CA VAL A 166 1.86 -19.52 18.87
C VAL A 166 2.05 -18.65 17.64
N ALA A 167 2.09 -19.28 16.46
CA ALA A 167 2.04 -18.59 15.18
C ALA A 167 0.58 -18.37 14.80
N TYR A 168 0.18 -17.14 14.52
CA TYR A 168 -1.18 -16.83 14.08
C TYR A 168 -1.22 -15.62 13.16
N TYR A 169 -2.21 -15.56 12.27
CA TYR A 169 -2.45 -14.39 11.43
C TYR A 169 -3.30 -13.36 12.19
N ASP A 170 -2.75 -12.17 12.42
CA ASP A 170 -3.51 -11.05 12.98
C ASP A 170 -4.22 -10.30 11.85
N THR A 171 -5.54 -10.38 11.82
CA THR A 171 -6.36 -9.68 10.81
C THR A 171 -6.25 -8.16 10.89
N LYS A 172 -5.89 -7.60 12.05
CA LYS A 172 -5.71 -6.15 12.23
C LYS A 172 -4.35 -5.69 11.72
N ALA A 173 -3.29 -6.42 12.08
CA ALA A 173 -1.95 -6.16 11.58
C ALA A 173 -1.74 -6.68 10.15
N ARG A 174 -2.66 -7.52 9.67
CA ARG A 174 -2.70 -8.12 8.34
C ARG A 174 -1.44 -8.91 8.02
N GLY A 175 -0.98 -9.70 8.97
CA GLY A 175 0.23 -10.51 8.84
C GLY A 175 0.37 -11.54 9.95
N THR A 176 1.32 -12.44 9.77
CA THR A 176 1.62 -13.50 10.74
C THR A 176 2.43 -12.96 11.90
N LEU A 177 2.00 -13.28 13.13
CA LEU A 177 2.66 -12.95 14.37
C LEU A 177 2.99 -14.23 15.13
N ASN A 178 4.14 -14.22 15.81
CA ASN A 178 4.58 -15.26 16.71
C ASN A 178 4.47 -14.72 18.14
N ALA A 179 3.44 -15.15 18.86
CA ALA A 179 3.28 -14.82 20.27
C ALA A 179 3.91 -15.90 21.14
N GLU A 180 4.86 -15.51 21.97
CA GLU A 180 5.50 -16.39 22.94
C GLU A 180 4.94 -16.06 24.33
N GLY A 181 4.53 -17.08 25.07
CA GLY A 181 3.88 -16.88 26.36
C GLY A 181 3.49 -18.15 27.08
N THR A 182 2.77 -17.98 28.19
CA THR A 182 2.34 -19.09 29.05
C THR A 182 0.85 -19.37 28.88
N ILE A 183 0.48 -20.64 28.73
CA ILE A 183 -0.91 -21.06 28.70
C ILE A 183 -1.53 -20.84 30.09
N LEU A 184 -2.60 -20.06 30.15
CA LEU A 184 -3.33 -19.80 31.39
C LEU A 184 -4.44 -20.82 31.62
N LYS A 185 -5.17 -21.16 30.56
CA LYS A 185 -6.25 -22.13 30.56
C LYS A 185 -6.53 -22.58 29.12
N LYS A 186 -7.14 -23.76 28.97
CA LYS A 186 -7.68 -24.28 27.73
C LYS A 186 -9.10 -24.81 27.94
N SER A 187 -9.88 -24.89 26.88
CA SER A 187 -11.20 -25.54 26.92
C SER A 187 -11.04 -27.07 26.93
N GLU A 188 -12.05 -27.78 27.45
CA GLU A 188 -12.03 -29.25 27.57
C GLU A 188 -11.92 -29.95 26.20
N ASP A 189 -12.49 -29.34 25.17
CA ASP A 189 -12.46 -29.80 23.79
C ASP A 189 -11.20 -29.37 23.02
N SER A 190 -10.27 -28.66 23.68
CA SER A 190 -9.06 -28.09 23.07
C SER A 190 -9.35 -27.23 21.84
N SER A 191 -10.52 -26.59 21.76
CA SER A 191 -10.84 -25.62 20.70
C SER A 191 -10.35 -24.21 21.00
N SER A 192 -10.08 -23.89 22.27
CA SER A 192 -9.68 -22.56 22.69
C SER A 192 -8.72 -22.57 23.87
N PHE A 193 -7.93 -21.51 23.98
CA PHE A 193 -7.00 -21.31 25.10
C PHE A 193 -6.70 -19.83 25.32
N ASP A 194 -6.36 -19.48 26.56
CA ASP A 194 -5.89 -18.15 26.92
C ASP A 194 -4.37 -18.19 27.08
N LEU A 195 -3.70 -17.28 26.39
CA LEU A 195 -2.25 -17.13 26.42
C LEU A 195 -1.88 -15.82 27.11
N LYS A 196 -0.98 -15.89 28.09
CA LYS A 196 -0.29 -14.74 28.64
C LYS A 196 0.94 -14.45 27.79
N ILE A 197 0.78 -13.52 26.85
CA ILE A 197 1.81 -13.12 25.90
C ILE A 197 2.86 -12.28 26.61
N GLU A 198 4.10 -12.75 26.54
CA GLU A 198 5.28 -12.09 27.11
C GLU A 198 6.14 -11.48 26.01
N ARG A 199 6.20 -12.15 24.85
CA ARG A 199 6.91 -11.64 23.67
C ARG A 199 6.05 -11.77 22.43
N ILE A 200 6.21 -10.82 21.52
CA ILE A 200 5.71 -10.93 20.14
C ILE A 200 6.91 -10.79 19.23
N ASN A 201 7.09 -11.77 18.35
CA ASN A 201 8.16 -11.79 17.37
C ASN A 201 9.56 -11.66 17.99
N ARG A 202 9.81 -12.36 19.11
CA ARG A 202 11.05 -12.29 19.92
C ARG A 202 11.28 -10.93 20.60
N ILE A 203 10.31 -10.01 20.57
CA ILE A 203 10.36 -8.71 21.26
C ILE A 203 9.57 -8.80 22.56
N GLU A 204 10.24 -8.53 23.68
CA GLU A 204 9.61 -8.50 25.00
C GLU A 204 8.65 -7.31 25.15
N LEU A 205 7.45 -7.60 25.64
CA LEU A 205 6.42 -6.59 25.86
C LEU A 205 6.62 -5.91 27.22
N GLU A 206 6.56 -4.57 27.25
CA GLU A 206 6.60 -3.81 28.51
C GLU A 206 5.42 -4.14 29.43
N GLN A 207 4.29 -4.50 28.84
CA GLN A 207 3.10 -4.97 29.54
C GLN A 207 2.68 -6.29 28.94
N LYS A 208 2.67 -7.33 29.77
CA LYS A 208 2.17 -8.66 29.38
C LYS A 208 0.69 -8.53 29.00
N LYS A 209 0.32 -9.16 27.89
CA LYS A 209 -1.05 -9.12 27.37
C LYS A 209 -1.67 -10.50 27.49
N GLU A 210 -2.93 -10.56 27.87
CA GLU A 210 -3.70 -11.79 27.81
C GLU A 210 -4.51 -11.78 26.53
N LYS A 211 -4.48 -12.90 25.80
CA LYS A 211 -5.25 -13.08 24.58
C LYS A 211 -5.86 -14.47 24.55
N SER A 212 -7.17 -14.52 24.33
CA SER A 212 -7.87 -15.76 24.02
C SER A 212 -7.71 -16.08 22.54
N PHE A 213 -7.42 -17.34 22.26
CA PHE A 213 -7.36 -17.92 20.93
C PHE A 213 -8.42 -19.00 20.80
N ASN A 214 -9.07 -19.05 19.66
CA ASN A 214 -9.98 -20.12 19.26
C ASN A 214 -9.42 -20.76 17.97
N ILE A 215 -8.99 -22.01 18.02
CA ILE A 215 -8.35 -22.68 16.88
C ILE A 215 -9.28 -22.75 15.67
N ASP A 216 -10.59 -22.88 15.88
CA ASP A 216 -11.54 -23.00 14.77
C ASP A 216 -11.77 -21.65 14.05
N ASN A 217 -11.84 -20.56 14.81
CA ASN A 217 -12.24 -19.24 14.29
C ASN A 217 -11.05 -18.28 14.06
N ASP A 218 -10.05 -18.34 14.93
CA ASP A 218 -8.84 -17.56 14.77
C ASP A 218 -7.89 -18.29 13.84
N LEU A 219 -7.13 -17.52 13.06
CA LEU A 219 -6.12 -18.03 12.12
C LEU A 219 -4.85 -18.46 12.85
N VAL A 220 -4.97 -19.41 13.78
CA VAL A 220 -3.84 -20.06 14.45
C VAL A 220 -3.20 -21.03 13.48
N ILE A 221 -1.93 -20.79 13.15
CA ILE A 221 -1.17 -21.52 12.13
C ILE A 221 -0.42 -22.68 12.78
N ASP A 222 0.25 -22.42 13.90
CA ASP A 222 1.11 -23.40 14.58
C ASP A 222 1.22 -23.12 16.08
N ILE A 223 1.52 -24.17 16.86
CA ILE A 223 1.77 -24.10 18.31
C ILE A 223 3.00 -24.98 18.62
N GLU A 224 4.05 -24.36 19.14
CA GLU A 224 5.31 -25.02 19.51
C GLU A 224 5.60 -24.85 21.00
N MET A 225 6.14 -25.87 21.65
CA MET A 225 6.63 -25.78 23.04
C MET A 225 8.05 -25.19 23.08
N VAL A 226 8.34 -24.39 24.11
CA VAL A 226 9.65 -23.73 24.31
C VAL A 226 10.49 -24.42 25.39
#